data_AF-A0A7J6VSA6-F1
#
_entry.id   AF-A0A7J6VSA6-F1
#
_cell.length_a   1.000
_cell.length_b   1.000
_cell.length_c   1.000
_cell.angle_alpha   90.00
_cell.angle_beta   90.00
_cell.angle_gamma   90.00
#
_symmetry.space_group_name_H-M   'P 1'
#
loop_
_entity.id
_entity.type
_entity.pdbx_description
1 polymer ?
#
loop_
_entity_poly.entity_id
_entity_poly.type
_entity_poly.pdbx_seq_one_letter_code
_entity_poly.pdbx_strand_id
1 'polypeptide(L)'
;ASLQSEKKTAEEVKTAHSDAQTKNAELVKKLGDAEQKVDQLQDSLQRLEEKLSNLESENQVLRQQALAISPTGKALALRPKSTIIQRTPENGHIQNGEARAISDLSPIVSSLREPESEERPQKSLNEKQQENQDLLIKCISQDLGFSGGRPVASCLIYKCLLHWRSFEVERTSVFDRIIQTIGSAIEVQDNNDSLSYWLCNSSTLLLLLQRTLKASGAASMTPQRRRTPSASLFGRMSQGLRGSPQSAGISLFNGRMLAGLDDLRQVEAKYPALLFKQQLTAFLEKIYGMIRDNLKKEISPMLGLCIQAPRASRASLVKGSRSQANAVAQQALIAHWQSIVKILNNYLKTLRANYVPPFLVRKVFTQIFSFVNVQLFNSLLLRRECCSFSNGEFVKAGLAELEQWCVSATEEYAGTAWDELRHIRQAVGFLVIHQKPKKTLNEITKELCPVLSIQQLYRISTMYWDDKYGTHSVSSDVISSMRIQMTEESNNAVSSSFLLDDDSSIPFSIDDISKSMQQIDIADIDPPPLVRENSGFVFLLQRAE
;
A
#
# COMPACT_ATOMS: atom_id res chain seq x y z
N ALA A 1 -64.48 31.48 -10.01
CA ALA A 1 -63.08 31.16 -10.36
C ALA A 1 -62.18 31.01 -9.12
N SER A 2 -62.11 32.00 -8.21
CA SER A 2 -61.21 31.97 -7.03
C SER A 2 -61.43 30.77 -6.09
N LEU A 3 -62.69 30.48 -5.75
CA LEU A 3 -63.06 29.44 -4.77
C LEU A 3 -62.75 28.00 -5.23
N GLN A 4 -62.80 27.75 -6.55
CA GLN A 4 -62.43 26.45 -7.13
C GLN A 4 -60.90 26.27 -7.19
N SER A 5 -60.16 27.35 -7.41
CA SER A 5 -58.69 27.34 -7.39
C SER A 5 -58.18 27.07 -5.97
N GLU A 6 -58.73 27.73 -4.96
CA GLU A 6 -58.36 27.51 -3.56
C GLU A 6 -58.66 26.08 -3.10
N LYS A 7 -59.81 25.52 -3.50
CA LYS A 7 -60.18 24.14 -3.18
C LYS A 7 -59.21 23.14 -3.80
N LYS A 8 -58.79 23.37 -5.04
CA LYS A 8 -57.80 22.53 -5.73
C LYS A 8 -56.42 22.60 -5.05
N THR A 9 -55.96 23.80 -4.69
CA THR A 9 -54.69 23.96 -3.96
C THR A 9 -54.74 23.33 -2.56
N ALA A 10 -55.89 23.38 -1.89
CA ALA A 10 -56.06 22.75 -0.58
C ALA A 10 -56.03 21.21 -0.68
N GLU A 11 -56.63 20.64 -1.73
CA GLU A 11 -56.55 19.20 -2.02
C GLU A 11 -55.12 18.77 -2.37
N GLU A 12 -54.40 19.53 -3.19
CA GLU A 12 -52.99 19.27 -3.55
C GLU A 12 -52.06 19.32 -2.33
N VAL A 13 -52.25 20.30 -1.43
CA VAL A 13 -51.49 20.38 -0.16
C VAL A 13 -51.82 19.22 0.75
N LYS A 14 -53.09 18.79 0.81
CA LYS A 14 -53.52 17.64 1.62
C LYS A 14 -52.92 16.33 1.11
N THR A 15 -52.85 16.13 -0.21
CA THR A 15 -52.18 14.96 -0.80
C THR A 15 -50.67 14.99 -0.55
N ALA A 16 -50.02 16.13 -0.74
CA ALA A 16 -48.58 16.25 -0.48
C ALA A 16 -48.24 16.02 1.01
N HIS A 17 -49.10 16.45 1.92
CA HIS A 17 -48.94 16.19 3.35
C HIS A 17 -49.08 14.71 3.70
N SER A 18 -50.05 14.01 3.09
CA SER A 18 -50.22 12.56 3.26
C SER A 18 -49.01 11.78 2.72
N ASP A 19 -48.48 12.17 1.56
CA ASP A 19 -47.29 11.55 0.96
C ASP A 19 -46.02 11.82 1.79
N ALA A 20 -45.92 13.00 2.40
CA ALA A 20 -44.83 13.31 3.32
C ALA A 20 -44.93 12.47 4.61
N GLN A 21 -46.12 12.27 5.16
CA GLN A 21 -46.32 11.46 6.36
C GLN A 21 -45.98 9.97 6.13
N THR A 22 -46.37 9.41 4.99
CA THR A 22 -46.05 8.01 4.64
C THR A 22 -44.54 7.80 4.47
N LYS A 23 -43.86 8.72 3.77
CA LYS A 23 -42.38 8.69 3.66
C LYS A 23 -41.70 8.82 5.01
N ASN A 24 -42.22 9.66 5.91
CA ASN A 24 -41.67 9.80 7.26
C ASN A 24 -41.82 8.50 8.07
N ALA A 25 -42.96 7.82 7.96
CA ALA A 25 -43.17 6.53 8.62
C ALA A 25 -42.20 5.45 8.09
N GLU A 26 -41.93 5.44 6.79
CA GLU A 26 -40.92 4.54 6.20
C GLU A 26 -39.49 4.84 6.68
N LEU A 27 -39.14 6.12 6.81
CA LEU A 27 -37.83 6.54 7.31
C LEU A 27 -37.64 6.17 8.79
N VAL A 28 -38.67 6.35 9.62
CA VAL A 28 -38.64 5.94 11.03
C VAL A 28 -38.43 4.43 11.15
N LYS A 29 -39.10 3.64 10.31
CA LYS A 29 -38.90 2.19 10.29
C LYS A 29 -37.46 1.81 9.89
N LYS A 30 -36.93 2.43 8.84
CA LYS A 30 -35.54 2.21 8.39
C LYS A 30 -34.52 2.62 9.45
N LEU A 31 -34.79 3.68 10.21
CA LEU A 31 -33.96 4.12 11.32
C LEU A 31 -33.93 3.05 12.42
N GLY A 32 -35.09 2.54 12.83
CA GLY A 32 -35.18 1.47 13.83
C GLY A 32 -34.48 0.18 13.38
N ASP A 33 -34.61 -0.21 12.11
CA ASP A 33 -33.90 -1.37 11.55
C ASP A 33 -32.37 -1.15 11.53
N ALA A 34 -31.92 0.10 11.36
CA ALA A 34 -30.50 0.45 11.40
C ALA A 34 -29.96 0.46 12.84
N GLU A 35 -30.71 0.99 13.80
CA GLU A 35 -30.37 0.95 15.23
C GLU A 35 -30.19 -0.50 15.72
N GLN A 36 -31.11 -1.41 15.37
CA GLN A 36 -30.97 -2.83 15.70
C GLN A 36 -29.71 -3.47 15.11
N LYS A 37 -29.27 -3.05 13.91
CA LYS A 37 -28.02 -3.53 13.31
C LYS A 37 -26.80 -2.98 14.04
N VAL A 38 -26.86 -1.73 14.51
CA VAL A 38 -25.79 -1.13 15.32
C VAL A 38 -25.63 -1.92 16.62
N ASP A 39 -26.73 -2.24 17.31
CA ASP A 39 -26.70 -3.04 18.53
C ASP A 39 -26.08 -4.43 18.29
N GLN A 40 -26.48 -5.10 17.20
CA GLN A 40 -25.91 -6.40 16.81
C GLN A 40 -24.40 -6.32 16.51
N LEU A 41 -23.97 -5.24 15.84
CA LEU A 41 -22.56 -5.02 15.55
C LEU A 41 -21.76 -4.74 16.82
N GLN A 42 -22.33 -3.96 17.75
CA GLN A 42 -21.71 -3.63 19.03
C GLN A 42 -21.53 -4.88 19.90
N ASP A 43 -22.54 -5.76 19.97
CA ASP A 43 -22.44 -7.07 20.63
C ASP A 43 -21.36 -7.96 19.98
N SER A 44 -21.25 -7.92 18.65
CA SER A 44 -20.24 -8.70 17.93
C SER A 44 -18.82 -8.19 18.20
N LEU A 45 -18.64 -6.88 18.32
CA LEU A 45 -17.39 -6.24 18.68
C LEU A 45 -16.97 -6.61 20.10
N GLN A 46 -17.87 -6.51 21.07
CA GLN A 46 -17.57 -6.88 22.46
C GLN A 46 -17.12 -8.34 22.57
N ARG A 47 -17.77 -9.26 21.86
CA ARG A 47 -17.35 -10.68 21.82
C ARG A 47 -15.99 -10.88 21.15
N LEU A 48 -15.63 -10.07 20.16
CA LEU A 48 -14.31 -10.12 19.51
C LEU A 48 -13.22 -9.56 20.44
N GLU A 49 -13.50 -8.48 21.17
CA GLU A 49 -12.61 -7.91 22.17
C GLU A 49 -12.33 -8.91 23.31
N GLU A 50 -13.35 -9.59 23.83
CA GLU A 50 -13.19 -10.65 24.83
C GLU A 50 -12.30 -11.79 24.30
N LYS A 51 -12.50 -12.21 23.04
CA LYS A 51 -11.67 -13.24 22.41
C LYS A 51 -10.22 -12.78 22.23
N LEU A 52 -10.00 -11.53 21.86
CA LEU A 52 -8.66 -10.95 21.75
C LEU A 52 -7.96 -10.93 23.10
N SER A 53 -8.63 -10.48 24.15
CA SER A 53 -8.08 -10.49 25.51
C SER A 53 -7.71 -11.90 25.97
N ASN A 54 -8.55 -12.91 25.66
CA ASN A 54 -8.27 -14.30 25.99
C ASN A 54 -7.03 -14.82 25.23
N LEU A 55 -6.95 -14.56 23.92
CA LEU A 55 -5.79 -14.95 23.11
C LEU A 55 -4.50 -14.25 23.54
N GLU A 56 -4.57 -12.99 23.96
CA GLU A 56 -3.44 -12.24 24.49
C GLU A 56 -2.93 -12.86 25.79
N SER A 57 -3.84 -13.25 26.70
CA SER A 57 -3.50 -13.95 27.93
C SER A 57 -2.86 -15.32 27.66
N GLU A 58 -3.38 -16.07 26.69
CA GLU A 58 -2.82 -17.37 26.29
C GLU A 58 -1.42 -17.20 25.67
N ASN A 59 -1.22 -16.18 24.84
CA ASN A 59 0.09 -15.85 24.28
C ASN A 59 1.10 -15.48 25.36
N GLN A 60 0.67 -14.74 26.39
CA GLN A 60 1.51 -14.37 27.53
C GLN A 60 1.93 -15.60 28.35
N VAL A 61 1.02 -16.55 28.55
CA VAL A 61 1.31 -17.84 29.22
C VAL A 61 2.28 -18.68 28.39
N LEU A 62 2.08 -18.78 27.07
CA LEU A 62 2.99 -19.49 26.17
C LEU A 62 4.40 -18.88 26.17
N ARG A 63 4.51 -17.54 26.22
CA ARG A 63 5.81 -16.85 26.37
C ARG A 63 6.46 -17.16 27.72
N GLN A 64 5.70 -17.22 28.81
CA GLN A 64 6.24 -17.61 30.13
C GLN A 64 6.67 -19.08 30.17
N GLN A 65 5.92 -19.99 29.55
CA GLN A 65 6.30 -21.39 29.44
C GLN A 65 7.56 -21.58 28.59
N ALA A 66 7.73 -20.82 27.50
CA ALA A 66 8.94 -20.84 26.69
C ALA A 66 10.19 -20.36 27.46
N LEU A 67 10.03 -19.41 28.40
CA LEU A 67 11.11 -18.97 29.28
C LEU A 67 11.50 -20.02 30.35
N ALA A 68 10.54 -20.84 30.79
CA ALA A 68 10.78 -21.91 31.77
C ALA A 68 11.45 -23.16 31.17
N ILE A 69 11.40 -23.34 29.85
CA ILE A 69 11.93 -24.53 29.13
C ILE A 69 13.39 -24.31 28.64
N SER A 70 13.97 -23.12 28.82
CA SER A 70 15.37 -22.86 28.49
C SER A 70 16.33 -23.14 29.66
N PRO A 71 17.23 -24.14 29.57
CA PRO A 71 18.31 -24.29 30.54
C PRO A 71 19.46 -23.36 30.15
N THR A 72 19.33 -22.06 30.40
CA THR A 72 20.48 -21.14 30.33
C THR A 72 20.23 -19.93 31.22
N GLY A 73 20.51 -20.09 32.51
CA GLY A 73 20.31 -19.02 33.48
C GLY A 73 20.90 -19.24 34.86
N LYS A 74 21.94 -20.07 35.01
CA LYS A 74 22.75 -20.14 36.25
C LYS A 74 24.20 -20.55 35.98
N ALA A 75 24.96 -19.69 35.32
CA ALA A 75 26.43 -19.63 35.44
C ALA A 75 26.90 -18.36 34.75
N LEU A 76 28.01 -17.79 35.23
CA LEU A 76 28.71 -16.58 34.74
C LEU A 76 28.35 -15.27 35.45
N ALA A 77 28.59 -15.24 36.76
CA ALA A 77 29.05 -14.04 37.46
C ALA A 77 30.31 -14.34 38.27
N LEU A 78 31.36 -14.86 37.62
CA LEU A 78 32.71 -14.93 38.19
C LEU A 78 33.71 -14.68 37.06
N ARG A 79 34.24 -13.46 37.01
CA ARG A 79 35.49 -13.17 36.30
C ARG A 79 36.63 -13.93 36.96
N PRO A 80 37.61 -14.40 36.17
CA PRO A 80 38.97 -13.99 36.46
C PRO A 80 39.71 -13.44 35.23
N LYS A 81 40.77 -12.71 35.55
CA LYS A 81 41.68 -11.94 34.69
C LYS A 81 42.65 -12.84 33.93
N SER A 82 43.11 -12.36 32.76
CA SER A 82 44.47 -12.52 32.16
C SER A 82 44.80 -13.92 31.59
N THR A 83 45.57 -14.18 30.51
CA THR A 83 46.27 -13.39 29.46
C THR A 83 46.90 -14.38 28.45
N ILE A 84 47.18 -13.91 27.22
CA ILE A 84 48.31 -14.25 26.29
C ILE A 84 48.19 -15.42 25.29
N ILE A 85 48.36 -15.07 24.01
CA ILE A 85 48.91 -15.87 22.89
C ILE A 85 50.25 -15.24 22.45
N GLN A 86 51.23 -16.08 22.11
CA GLN A 86 52.63 -15.76 21.74
C GLN A 86 52.90 -15.60 20.22
N ARG A 87 53.96 -14.83 19.90
CA ARG A 87 55.09 -15.02 18.92
C ARG A 87 55.36 -13.82 17.98
N THR A 88 56.35 -12.95 18.30
CA THR A 88 57.77 -12.81 17.80
C THR A 88 57.94 -12.03 16.48
N PRO A 89 59.08 -11.32 16.16
CA PRO A 89 60.44 -11.42 16.75
C PRO A 89 61.20 -10.09 17.04
N GLU A 90 62.46 -10.27 17.46
CA GLU A 90 63.67 -9.40 17.38
C GLU A 90 64.20 -8.59 18.59
N ASN A 91 65.39 -9.04 19.03
CA ASN A 91 66.57 -8.34 19.59
C ASN A 91 66.52 -7.59 20.93
N GLY A 92 67.41 -8.02 21.86
CA GLY A 92 68.12 -7.12 22.77
C GLY A 92 68.23 -7.51 24.26
N HIS A 93 69.29 -8.25 24.61
CA HIS A 93 70.23 -8.00 25.73
C HIS A 93 69.86 -8.27 27.24
N ILE A 94 70.66 -9.18 27.85
CA ILE A 94 71.06 -9.44 29.28
C ILE A 94 69.96 -9.71 30.35
N GLN A 95 70.10 -10.57 31.37
CA GLN A 95 71.21 -11.31 32.01
C GLN A 95 70.63 -12.40 32.94
N ASN A 96 71.33 -13.54 33.07
CA ASN A 96 71.43 -14.51 34.19
C ASN A 96 70.16 -15.01 34.93
N GLY A 97 69.97 -16.28 35.26
CA GLY A 97 70.82 -17.48 35.21
C GLY A 97 70.03 -18.68 35.76
N GLU A 98 70.44 -19.89 35.33
CA GLU A 98 70.39 -21.21 35.98
C GLU A 98 69.15 -21.61 36.83
N ALA A 99 68.48 -22.76 36.66
CA ALA A 99 69.01 -24.10 36.42
C ALA A 99 67.94 -25.11 35.92
N ARG A 100 68.40 -26.05 35.07
CA ARG A 100 68.19 -27.53 34.98
C ARG A 100 67.05 -28.13 35.85
N ALA A 101 66.22 -29.09 35.44
CA ALA A 101 66.46 -30.37 34.75
C ALA A 101 65.09 -31.03 34.35
N ILE A 102 64.92 -31.69 33.18
CA ILE A 102 64.96 -33.17 32.92
C ILE A 102 63.85 -33.94 33.69
N SER A 103 62.98 -34.84 33.19
CA SER A 103 62.94 -35.75 32.03
C SER A 103 61.50 -36.28 31.83
N ASP A 104 61.17 -36.58 30.56
CA ASP A 104 60.62 -37.83 30.01
C ASP A 104 59.51 -38.64 30.71
N LEU A 105 58.49 -39.03 29.91
CA LEU A 105 58.25 -40.40 29.41
C LEU A 105 56.78 -40.56 28.93
N SER A 106 56.61 -40.79 27.63
CA SER A 106 55.45 -41.38 26.95
C SER A 106 55.32 -42.89 27.25
N PRO A 107 54.37 -43.67 26.68
CA PRO A 107 52.98 -43.47 26.23
C PRO A 107 52.03 -44.58 26.81
N ILE A 108 50.73 -44.64 26.44
CA ILE A 108 49.97 -45.89 26.17
C ILE A 108 48.59 -45.56 25.57
N VAL A 109 48.23 -46.35 24.56
CA VAL A 109 47.02 -46.31 23.71
C VAL A 109 45.83 -46.98 24.40
N SER A 110 44.61 -46.44 24.25
CA SER A 110 43.38 -47.25 24.14
C SER A 110 42.29 -46.50 23.38
N SER A 111 41.81 -47.09 22.29
CA SER A 111 40.65 -46.61 21.53
C SER A 111 39.34 -46.90 22.27
N LEU A 112 38.42 -45.94 22.30
CA LEU A 112 36.98 -46.19 22.39
C LEU A 112 36.26 -45.29 21.36
N ARG A 113 35.59 -45.96 20.42
CA ARG A 113 34.80 -45.40 19.30
C ARG A 113 33.50 -44.79 19.83
N GLU A 114 33.19 -43.57 19.40
CA GLU A 114 31.82 -43.04 19.32
C GLU A 114 31.28 -43.15 17.88
N PRO A 115 29.96 -43.27 17.65
CA PRO A 115 29.38 -43.45 16.33
C PRO A 115 29.21 -42.10 15.62
N GLU A 116 30.19 -41.67 14.84
CA GLU A 116 30.14 -40.41 14.05
C GLU A 116 29.41 -40.50 12.69
N SER A 117 28.61 -41.54 12.42
CA SER A 117 28.19 -41.84 11.04
C SER A 117 26.91 -41.12 10.56
N GLU A 118 26.13 -40.45 11.42
CA GLU A 118 24.86 -39.80 11.01
C GLU A 118 24.88 -38.26 10.96
N GLU A 119 25.80 -37.57 11.66
CA GLU A 119 25.81 -36.09 11.66
C GLU A 119 26.48 -35.45 10.43
N ARG A 120 27.45 -36.13 9.80
CA ARG A 120 28.23 -35.58 8.68
C ARG A 120 27.38 -35.31 7.41
N PRO A 121 26.46 -36.21 6.98
CA PRO A 121 25.61 -35.97 5.82
C PRO A 121 24.67 -34.77 6.02
N GLN A 122 24.09 -34.64 7.21
CA GLN A 122 23.09 -33.62 7.50
C GLN A 122 23.72 -32.22 7.66
N LYS A 123 24.93 -32.14 8.23
CA LYS A 123 25.76 -30.92 8.23
C LYS A 123 26.12 -30.47 6.81
N SER A 124 26.59 -31.40 5.96
CA SER A 124 26.93 -31.08 4.57
C SER A 124 25.73 -30.62 3.72
N LEU A 125 24.53 -31.17 3.98
CA LEU A 125 23.29 -30.76 3.32
C LEU A 125 22.90 -29.32 3.70
N ASN A 126 23.01 -28.99 4.99
CA ASN A 126 22.72 -27.66 5.50
C ASN A 126 23.73 -26.61 4.99
N GLU A 127 25.02 -26.95 4.93
CA GLU A 127 26.06 -26.10 4.33
C GLU A 127 25.77 -25.81 2.85
N LYS A 128 25.44 -26.86 2.08
CA LYS A 128 25.08 -26.69 0.66
C LYS A 128 23.81 -25.85 0.48
N GLN A 129 22.83 -25.97 1.38
CA GLN A 129 21.64 -25.12 1.35
C GLN A 129 21.98 -23.66 1.67
N GLN A 130 22.87 -23.41 2.62
CA GLN A 130 23.36 -22.07 2.95
C GLN A 130 24.11 -21.43 1.77
N GLU A 131 24.99 -22.16 1.09
CA GLU A 131 25.67 -21.70 -0.12
C GLU A 131 24.70 -21.30 -1.23
N ASN A 132 23.64 -22.10 -1.43
CA ASN A 132 22.58 -21.78 -2.40
C ASN A 132 21.82 -20.51 -2.00
N GLN A 133 21.55 -20.30 -0.70
CA GLN A 133 20.94 -19.06 -0.23
C GLN A 133 21.85 -17.86 -0.45
N ASP A 134 23.15 -17.99 -0.20
CA ASP A 134 24.13 -16.92 -0.44
C ASP A 134 24.19 -16.53 -1.92
N LEU A 135 24.14 -17.53 -2.81
CA LEU A 135 24.09 -17.30 -4.25
C LEU A 135 22.78 -16.62 -4.68
N LEU A 136 21.65 -17.02 -4.11
CA LEU A 136 20.37 -16.34 -4.34
C LEU A 136 20.45 -14.86 -3.94
N ILE A 137 20.94 -14.57 -2.73
CA ILE A 137 21.09 -13.19 -2.24
C ILE A 137 21.98 -12.38 -3.18
N LYS A 138 23.16 -12.92 -3.55
CA LYS A 138 24.07 -12.27 -4.50
C LYS A 138 23.40 -12.01 -5.85
N CYS A 139 22.56 -12.92 -6.32
CA CYS A 139 21.84 -12.79 -7.59
C CYS A 139 20.77 -11.70 -7.52
N ILE A 140 19.95 -11.65 -6.46
CA ILE A 140 18.87 -10.66 -6.34
C ILE A 140 19.36 -9.28 -5.91
N SER A 141 20.60 -9.15 -5.41
CA SER A 141 21.28 -7.86 -5.23
C SER A 141 21.62 -7.16 -6.54
N GLN A 142 21.52 -7.86 -7.68
CA GLN A 142 21.72 -7.30 -9.01
C GLN A 142 20.38 -6.89 -9.61
N ASP A 143 20.43 -5.98 -10.60
CA ASP A 143 19.27 -5.71 -11.44
C ASP A 143 19.08 -6.86 -12.43
N LEU A 144 18.08 -7.70 -12.15
CA LEU A 144 17.73 -8.85 -12.98
C LEU A 144 16.74 -8.50 -14.10
N GLY A 145 16.17 -7.28 -14.07
CA GLY A 145 15.20 -6.82 -15.04
C GLY A 145 13.92 -7.65 -15.14
N PHE A 146 13.35 -7.68 -16.34
CA PHE A 146 12.03 -8.24 -16.65
C PHE A 146 12.09 -9.19 -17.84
N SER A 147 11.30 -10.26 -17.81
CA SER A 147 11.12 -11.20 -18.93
C SER A 147 9.65 -11.29 -19.34
N GLY A 148 9.33 -10.81 -20.54
CA GLY A 148 7.93 -10.71 -21.01
C GLY A 148 7.06 -9.85 -20.09
N GLY A 149 7.62 -8.80 -19.48
CA GLY A 149 6.95 -7.95 -18.49
C GLY A 149 6.83 -8.54 -17.09
N ARG A 150 7.38 -9.73 -16.83
CA ARG A 150 7.40 -10.35 -15.50
C ARG A 150 8.69 -10.03 -14.75
N PRO A 151 8.61 -9.62 -13.46
CA PRO A 151 9.79 -9.28 -12.66
C PRO A 151 10.60 -10.53 -12.28
N VAL A 152 11.82 -10.65 -12.83
CA VAL A 152 12.65 -11.87 -12.73
C VAL A 152 13.05 -12.16 -11.28
N ALA A 153 13.43 -11.14 -10.49
CA ALA A 153 13.84 -11.34 -9.10
C ALA A 153 12.69 -11.90 -8.24
N SER A 154 11.47 -11.37 -8.37
CA SER A 154 10.31 -11.87 -7.62
C SER A 154 10.00 -13.35 -7.91
N CYS A 155 10.05 -13.75 -9.18
CA CYS A 155 9.77 -15.11 -9.59
C CYS A 155 10.87 -16.07 -9.16
N LEU A 156 12.14 -15.64 -9.25
CA LEU A 156 13.29 -16.38 -8.73
C LEU A 156 13.16 -16.62 -7.23
N ILE A 157 12.92 -15.56 -6.45
CA ILE A 157 12.72 -15.64 -4.99
C ILE A 157 11.61 -16.63 -4.68
N TYR A 158 10.44 -16.48 -5.29
CA TYR A 158 9.29 -17.34 -5.05
C TYR A 158 9.58 -18.82 -5.35
N LYS A 159 10.15 -19.12 -6.52
CA LYS A 159 10.51 -20.50 -6.90
C LYS A 159 11.50 -21.11 -5.92
N CYS A 160 12.52 -20.36 -5.49
CA CYS A 160 13.50 -20.83 -4.50
C CYS A 160 12.86 -21.13 -3.14
N LEU A 161 12.02 -20.22 -2.64
CA LEU A 161 11.35 -20.39 -1.34
C LEU A 161 10.39 -21.59 -1.34
N LEU A 162 9.68 -21.83 -2.45
CA LEU A 162 8.86 -23.02 -2.64
C LEU A 162 9.69 -24.30 -2.65
N HIS A 163 10.74 -24.34 -3.48
CA HIS A 163 11.60 -25.51 -3.63
C HIS A 163 12.26 -25.90 -2.30
N TRP A 164 12.71 -24.92 -1.52
CA TRP A 164 13.29 -25.13 -0.19
C TRP A 164 12.26 -25.32 0.92
N ARG A 165 10.96 -25.35 0.60
CA ARG A 165 9.84 -25.40 1.55
C ARG A 165 9.96 -24.39 2.69
N SER A 166 10.53 -23.21 2.41
CA SER A 166 10.87 -22.22 3.43
C SER A 166 9.65 -21.69 4.19
N PHE A 167 8.45 -21.84 3.61
CA PHE A 167 7.20 -21.42 4.24
C PHE A 167 6.72 -22.35 5.36
N GLU A 168 7.19 -23.60 5.40
CA GLU A 168 6.77 -24.64 6.35
C GLU A 168 7.73 -24.79 7.54
N VAL A 169 8.85 -24.05 7.53
CA VAL A 169 9.93 -24.19 8.53
C VAL A 169 9.72 -23.23 9.71
N GLU A 170 9.97 -23.70 10.93
CA GLU A 170 9.84 -22.90 12.16
C GLU A 170 10.94 -21.84 12.33
N ARG A 171 12.11 -22.06 11.70
CA ARG A 171 13.26 -21.14 11.74
C ARG A 171 13.95 -21.10 10.39
N THR A 172 14.11 -19.91 9.84
CA THR A 172 14.90 -19.66 8.63
C THR A 172 15.36 -18.22 8.61
N SER A 173 16.59 -17.97 8.17
CA SER A 173 17.15 -16.62 8.00
C SER A 173 16.97 -16.07 6.58
N VAL A 174 16.52 -16.90 5.63
CA VAL A 174 16.43 -16.52 4.21
C VAL A 174 15.49 -15.32 4.01
N PHE A 175 14.39 -15.26 4.76
CA PHE A 175 13.42 -14.16 4.69
C PHE A 175 14.05 -12.84 5.12
N ASP A 176 14.71 -12.81 6.27
CA ASP A 176 15.38 -11.61 6.78
C ASP A 176 16.45 -11.11 5.80
N ARG A 177 17.20 -12.01 5.19
CA ARG A 177 18.24 -11.68 4.20
C ARG A 177 17.67 -11.11 2.90
N ILE A 178 16.54 -11.65 2.42
CA ILE A 178 15.82 -11.10 1.26
C ILE A 178 15.33 -9.69 1.60
N ILE A 179 14.70 -9.51 2.76
CA ILE A 179 14.20 -8.21 3.22
C ILE A 179 15.33 -7.19 3.36
N GLN A 180 16.48 -7.58 3.91
CA GLN A 180 17.68 -6.73 3.99
C GLN A 180 18.19 -6.32 2.60
N THR A 181 18.12 -7.23 1.63
CA THR A 181 18.56 -6.94 0.25
C THR A 181 17.62 -5.95 -0.46
N ILE A 182 16.31 -6.10 -0.26
CA ILE A 182 15.33 -5.11 -0.72
C ILE A 182 15.60 -3.77 -0.02
N GLY A 183 15.82 -3.82 1.29
CA GLY A 183 16.12 -2.68 2.14
C GLY A 183 17.30 -1.85 1.65
N SER A 184 18.44 -2.50 1.39
CA SER A 184 19.65 -1.82 0.91
C SER A 184 19.46 -1.23 -0.49
N ALA A 185 18.71 -1.91 -1.37
CA ALA A 185 18.46 -1.43 -2.72
C ALA A 185 17.55 -0.19 -2.79
N ILE A 186 16.73 0.06 -1.75
CA ILE A 186 15.87 1.24 -1.64
C ILE A 186 16.39 2.32 -0.67
N GLU A 187 17.63 2.21 -0.19
CA GLU A 187 18.25 3.21 0.68
C GLU A 187 18.37 4.58 -0.02
N VAL A 188 18.66 4.58 -1.33
CA VAL A 188 18.73 5.79 -2.15
C VAL A 188 17.32 6.22 -2.55
N GLN A 189 16.67 6.99 -1.68
CA GLN A 189 15.26 7.36 -1.81
C GLN A 189 14.94 8.16 -3.07
N ASP A 190 15.87 8.94 -3.63
CA ASP A 190 15.61 9.75 -4.83
C ASP A 190 15.72 8.94 -6.15
N ASN A 191 16.13 7.65 -6.10
CA ASN A 191 16.23 6.80 -7.30
C ASN A 191 14.88 6.15 -7.64
N ASN A 192 14.01 6.90 -8.32
CA ASN A 192 12.69 6.42 -8.71
C ASN A 192 12.69 5.19 -9.63
N ASP A 193 13.78 4.92 -10.37
CA ASP A 193 13.90 3.74 -11.22
C ASP A 193 14.06 2.47 -10.35
N SER A 194 15.00 2.50 -9.40
CA SER A 194 15.18 1.42 -8.41
C SER A 194 13.92 1.21 -7.56
N LEU A 195 13.27 2.29 -7.11
CA LEU A 195 12.01 2.20 -6.38
C LEU A 195 10.91 1.54 -7.22
N SER A 196 10.79 1.91 -8.50
CA SER A 196 9.80 1.32 -9.41
C SER A 196 10.05 -0.16 -9.66
N TYR A 197 11.32 -0.55 -9.87
CA TYR A 197 11.73 -1.95 -9.99
C TYR A 197 11.33 -2.76 -8.74
N TRP A 198 11.64 -2.27 -7.54
CA TRP A 198 11.30 -2.98 -6.31
C TRP A 198 9.81 -2.91 -5.95
N LEU A 199 9.08 -1.89 -6.38
CA LEU A 199 7.62 -1.84 -6.25
C LEU A 199 6.96 -2.96 -7.07
N CYS A 200 7.40 -3.17 -8.31
CA CYS A 200 6.91 -4.25 -9.17
C CYS A 200 7.28 -5.64 -8.62
N ASN A 201 8.55 -5.82 -8.23
CA ASN A 201 9.01 -7.08 -7.64
C ASN A 201 8.28 -7.42 -6.34
N SER A 202 8.11 -6.45 -5.43
CA SER A 202 7.46 -6.66 -4.13
C SER A 202 5.97 -6.94 -4.28
N SER A 203 5.27 -6.20 -5.15
CA SER A 203 3.83 -6.43 -5.41
C SER A 203 3.58 -7.80 -6.04
N THR A 204 4.41 -8.19 -7.00
CA THR A 204 4.34 -9.52 -7.62
C THR A 204 4.64 -10.63 -6.62
N LEU A 205 5.71 -10.50 -5.83
CA LEU A 205 6.03 -11.49 -4.81
C LEU A 205 4.92 -11.60 -3.77
N LEU A 206 4.36 -10.48 -3.32
CA LEU A 206 3.25 -10.46 -2.37
C LEU A 206 2.01 -11.17 -2.92
N LEU A 207 1.68 -10.97 -4.21
CA LEU A 207 0.60 -11.67 -4.89
C LEU A 207 0.81 -13.19 -4.90
N LEU A 208 2.02 -13.64 -5.20
CA LEU A 208 2.38 -15.06 -5.20
C LEU A 208 2.28 -15.66 -3.80
N LEU A 209 2.73 -14.93 -2.76
CA LEU A 209 2.59 -15.34 -1.36
C LEU A 209 1.11 -15.39 -0.93
N GLN A 210 0.29 -14.41 -1.31
CA GLN A 210 -1.14 -14.36 -1.03
C GLN A 210 -1.86 -15.61 -1.55
N ARG A 211 -1.51 -16.07 -2.76
CA ARG A 211 -2.09 -17.27 -3.39
C ARG A 211 -1.60 -18.58 -2.78
N THR A 212 -0.39 -18.58 -2.21
CA THR A 212 0.27 -19.79 -1.70
C THR A 212 0.01 -20.04 -0.22
N LEU A 213 0.02 -19.00 0.61
CA LEU A 213 0.00 -19.14 2.07
C LEU A 213 -1.44 -19.20 2.58
N LYS A 214 -1.81 -20.31 3.22
CA LYS A 214 -3.03 -20.40 4.02
C LYS A 214 -2.76 -19.81 5.41
N ALA A 215 -3.49 -18.77 5.79
CA ALA A 215 -3.53 -18.35 7.20
C ALA A 215 -4.24 -19.45 7.99
N SER A 216 -3.50 -20.15 8.86
CA SER A 216 -4.08 -21.13 9.79
C SER A 216 -5.04 -20.37 10.72
N GLY A 217 -6.35 -20.46 10.47
CA GLY A 217 -7.35 -19.83 11.35
C GLY A 217 -8.75 -19.58 10.80
N ALA A 218 -8.98 -19.48 9.48
CA ALA A 218 -10.29 -19.00 8.97
C ALA A 218 -11.16 -20.03 8.23
N ALA A 219 -10.65 -21.23 7.92
CA ALA A 219 -11.35 -22.16 7.01
C ALA A 219 -11.44 -23.63 7.46
N SER A 220 -11.28 -23.95 8.76
CA SER A 220 -11.49 -25.33 9.26
C SER A 220 -12.51 -25.48 10.40
N MET A 221 -13.17 -24.41 10.84
CA MET A 221 -14.18 -24.49 11.91
C MET A 221 -15.62 -24.48 11.40
N THR A 222 -15.90 -25.29 10.37
CA THR A 222 -17.20 -25.95 10.28
C THR A 222 -17.03 -27.35 10.86
N PRO A 223 -17.53 -27.64 12.08
CA PRO A 223 -17.62 -29.01 12.54
C PRO A 223 -18.65 -29.68 11.63
N GLN A 224 -18.17 -30.42 10.64
CA GLN A 224 -19.00 -31.32 9.85
C GLN A 224 -19.43 -32.43 10.81
N ARG A 225 -20.54 -32.17 11.53
CA ARG A 225 -21.27 -33.15 12.32
C ARG A 225 -21.58 -34.32 11.40
N ARG A 226 -20.72 -35.34 11.41
CA ARG A 226 -21.14 -36.71 11.09
C ARG A 226 -22.24 -37.05 12.08
N ARG A 227 -23.50 -36.92 11.64
CA ARG A 227 -24.63 -37.56 12.31
C ARG A 227 -24.50 -39.06 12.07
N THR A 228 -23.77 -39.74 12.95
CA THR A 228 -24.03 -41.15 13.24
C THR A 228 -25.25 -41.20 14.16
N PRO A 229 -26.40 -41.78 13.75
CA PRO A 229 -27.51 -41.99 14.67
C PRO A 229 -27.13 -43.11 15.65
N SER A 230 -27.24 -42.78 16.93
CA SER A 230 -27.18 -43.72 18.05
C SER A 230 -28.29 -44.78 17.93
N ALA A 231 -27.92 -46.03 18.17
CA ALA A 231 -28.81 -47.18 18.18
C ALA A 231 -29.83 -47.13 19.33
N SER A 232 -31.07 -47.53 19.05
CA SER A 232 -31.97 -48.14 20.04
C SER A 232 -32.76 -49.28 19.39
N LEU A 233 -32.51 -50.49 19.92
CA LEU A 233 -33.47 -51.57 20.22
C LEU A 233 -34.49 -51.96 19.13
N PHE A 234 -34.16 -53.01 18.36
CA PHE A 234 -34.95 -54.24 18.09
C PHE A 234 -34.51 -54.92 16.77
N GLY A 235 -34.20 -56.21 16.80
CA GLY A 235 -34.58 -57.16 15.74
C GLY A 235 -33.61 -57.48 14.58
N ARG A 236 -32.95 -58.65 14.72
CA ARG A 236 -32.70 -59.72 13.71
C ARG A 236 -31.70 -59.55 12.53
N MET A 237 -30.72 -60.45 12.60
CA MET A 237 -30.10 -61.31 11.55
C MET A 237 -29.04 -60.77 10.57
N SER A 238 -27.84 -61.32 10.78
CA SER A 238 -26.99 -62.08 9.83
C SER A 238 -25.70 -61.43 9.28
N GLN A 239 -24.59 -62.05 9.73
CA GLN A 239 -23.33 -62.40 9.03
C GLN A 239 -22.46 -61.25 8.48
N GLY A 240 -21.31 -60.97 9.09
CA GLY A 240 -19.99 -61.56 8.76
C GLY A 240 -19.13 -60.45 8.13
N LEU A 241 -17.81 -60.30 8.25
CA LEU A 241 -16.70 -61.09 8.75
C LEU A 241 -15.57 -60.14 9.20
N ARG A 242 -14.75 -60.68 10.08
CA ARG A 242 -13.52 -60.21 10.73
C ARG A 242 -12.44 -59.71 9.76
N GLY A 243 -11.63 -58.72 10.17
CA GLY A 243 -10.32 -58.43 9.59
C GLY A 243 -9.59 -57.25 10.27
N SER A 244 -8.73 -57.56 11.25
CA SER A 244 -7.81 -56.65 11.95
C SER A 244 -6.48 -56.51 11.18
N PRO A 245 -5.60 -55.53 11.47
CA PRO A 245 -4.61 -54.97 10.55
C PRO A 245 -3.19 -55.56 10.73
N GLN A 246 -2.35 -55.38 9.70
CA GLN A 246 -0.86 -55.38 9.64
C GLN A 246 -0.50 -55.43 8.13
N SER A 247 0.55 -54.84 7.55
CA SER A 247 1.76 -54.16 7.99
C SER A 247 2.44 -53.59 6.71
N ALA A 248 3.26 -52.55 6.87
CA ALA A 248 4.42 -52.14 6.05
C ALA A 248 4.30 -52.06 4.51
N GLY A 249 4.47 -50.84 4.00
CA GLY A 249 4.76 -50.59 2.58
C GLY A 249 5.30 -49.18 2.36
N ILE A 250 6.62 -49.03 2.44
CA ILE A 250 7.38 -47.89 1.92
C ILE A 250 6.98 -47.73 0.45
N SER A 251 6.45 -46.56 0.05
CA SER A 251 6.21 -46.23 -1.35
C SER A 251 6.92 -44.92 -1.69
N LEU A 252 7.97 -45.10 -2.48
CA LEU A 252 8.77 -44.08 -3.15
C LEU A 252 7.88 -43.09 -3.91
N PHE A 253 8.09 -41.80 -3.64
CA PHE A 253 7.53 -40.72 -4.45
C PHE A 253 8.42 -40.49 -5.67
N ASN A 254 7.89 -40.75 -6.86
CA ASN A 254 8.32 -40.08 -8.08
C ASN A 254 7.14 -39.90 -9.03
N GLY A 255 6.96 -38.65 -9.47
CA GLY A 255 6.28 -38.26 -10.71
C GLY A 255 4.80 -38.59 -10.87
N ARG A 256 3.94 -37.58 -10.66
CA ARG A 256 2.79 -37.32 -11.57
C ARG A 256 2.10 -35.98 -11.30
N MET A 257 1.99 -35.23 -12.40
CA MET A 257 0.88 -34.35 -12.80
C MET A 257 0.73 -33.00 -12.08
N LEU A 258 1.41 -31.98 -12.63
CA LEU A 258 0.90 -30.62 -12.65
C LEU A 258 -0.04 -30.49 -13.87
N ALA A 259 -1.34 -30.52 -13.64
CA ALA A 259 -2.35 -30.15 -14.63
C ALA A 259 -3.45 -29.36 -13.91
N GLY A 260 -3.71 -28.13 -14.38
CA GLY A 260 -4.81 -27.26 -13.90
C GLY A 260 -4.41 -26.32 -12.76
N LEU A 261 -4.11 -25.07 -13.11
CA LEU A 261 -3.60 -24.01 -12.22
C LEU A 261 -4.68 -23.36 -11.31
N ASP A 262 -5.61 -24.17 -10.82
CA ASP A 262 -6.56 -23.83 -9.74
C ASP A 262 -6.14 -24.48 -8.40
N ASP A 263 -5.03 -25.23 -8.40
CA ASP A 263 -4.60 -26.09 -7.29
C ASP A 263 -3.12 -25.85 -6.91
N LEU A 264 -2.69 -24.58 -6.83
CA LEU A 264 -1.51 -24.26 -6.03
C LEU A 264 -1.81 -24.71 -4.60
N ARG A 265 -1.32 -25.89 -4.23
CA ARG A 265 -1.47 -26.48 -2.89
C ARG A 265 -1.18 -25.41 -1.85
N GLN A 266 -2.25 -24.91 -1.25
CA GLN A 266 -2.14 -23.89 -0.23
C GLN A 266 -1.31 -24.45 0.92
N VAL A 267 -0.17 -23.82 1.18
CA VAL A 267 0.84 -24.23 2.15
C VAL A 267 0.43 -23.71 3.54
N GLU A 268 0.51 -24.57 4.56
CA GLU A 268 0.34 -24.15 5.95
C GLU A 268 1.57 -23.34 6.38
N ALA A 269 1.44 -22.01 6.34
CA ALA A 269 2.54 -21.10 6.60
C ALA A 269 2.88 -21.07 8.10
N LYS A 270 4.17 -21.23 8.43
CA LYS A 270 4.68 -20.99 9.78
C LYS A 270 4.90 -19.50 10.03
N TYR A 271 5.11 -19.15 11.30
CA TYR A 271 5.29 -17.76 11.75
C TYR A 271 6.32 -16.95 10.93
N PRO A 272 7.52 -17.47 10.59
CA PRO A 272 8.49 -16.71 9.79
C PRO A 272 7.96 -16.30 8.41
N ALA A 273 7.15 -17.15 7.77
CA ALA A 273 6.55 -16.85 6.47
C ALA A 273 5.46 -15.78 6.55
N LEU A 274 4.66 -15.81 7.62
CA LEU A 274 3.65 -14.77 7.88
C LEU A 274 4.31 -13.43 8.17
N LEU A 275 5.39 -13.43 8.97
CA LEU A 275 6.18 -12.23 9.24
C LEU A 275 6.83 -11.69 7.96
N PHE A 276 7.39 -12.56 7.12
CA PHE A 276 7.94 -12.17 5.81
C PHE A 276 6.89 -11.49 4.93
N LYS A 277 5.68 -12.05 4.85
CA LYS A 277 4.56 -11.44 4.11
C LYS A 277 4.20 -10.05 4.66
N GLN A 278 4.15 -9.90 5.99
CA GLN A 278 3.86 -8.62 6.63
C GLN A 278 4.96 -7.59 6.35
N GLN A 279 6.23 -7.97 6.49
CA GLN A 279 7.37 -7.11 6.18
C GLN A 279 7.38 -6.70 4.71
N LEU A 280 7.10 -7.62 3.78
CA LEU A 280 7.00 -7.33 2.37
C LEU A 280 5.86 -6.34 2.05
N THR A 281 4.74 -6.45 2.75
CA THR A 281 3.63 -5.49 2.65
C THR A 281 4.08 -4.11 3.10
N ALA A 282 4.71 -4.01 4.28
CA ALA A 282 5.23 -2.74 4.79
C ALA A 282 6.30 -2.13 3.86
N PHE A 283 7.13 -2.97 3.22
CA PHE A 283 8.10 -2.51 2.21
C PHE A 283 7.42 -1.97 0.96
N LEU A 284 6.39 -2.65 0.46
CA LEU A 284 5.61 -2.18 -0.68
C LEU A 284 4.97 -0.82 -0.40
N GLU A 285 4.35 -0.66 0.77
CA GLU A 285 3.74 0.59 1.22
C GLU A 285 4.79 1.70 1.35
N LYS A 286 5.96 1.37 1.92
CA LYS A 286 7.09 2.30 2.06
C LYS A 286 7.61 2.78 0.71
N ILE A 287 7.84 1.86 -0.23
CA ILE A 287 8.33 2.19 -1.59
C ILE A 287 7.30 3.05 -2.33
N TYR A 288 6.01 2.68 -2.25
CA TYR A 288 4.92 3.46 -2.81
C TYR A 288 4.91 4.90 -2.23
N GLY A 289 5.03 5.02 -0.90
CA GLY A 289 5.12 6.30 -0.21
C GLY A 289 6.30 7.14 -0.69
N MET A 290 7.49 6.55 -0.82
CA MET A 290 8.68 7.24 -1.33
C MET A 290 8.47 7.81 -2.75
N ILE A 291 7.95 7.01 -3.68
CA ILE A 291 7.70 7.47 -5.06
C ILE A 291 6.70 8.64 -5.05
N ARG A 292 5.61 8.52 -4.30
CA ARG A 292 4.60 9.58 -4.13
C ARG A 292 5.24 10.85 -3.56
N ASP A 293 6.01 10.72 -2.49
CA ASP A 293 6.57 11.87 -1.77
C ASP A 293 7.66 12.56 -2.59
N ASN A 294 8.47 11.81 -3.35
CA ASN A 294 9.41 12.36 -4.34
C ASN A 294 8.68 13.19 -5.39
N LEU A 295 7.58 12.67 -5.94
CA LEU A 295 6.77 13.39 -6.92
C LEU A 295 6.14 14.65 -6.32
N LYS A 296 5.57 14.57 -5.10
CA LYS A 296 5.07 15.74 -4.36
C LYS A 296 6.17 16.80 -4.18
N LYS A 297 7.37 16.39 -3.74
CA LYS A 297 8.54 17.26 -3.53
C LYS A 297 8.95 17.98 -4.81
N GLU A 298 8.94 17.29 -5.95
CA GLU A 298 9.36 17.87 -7.24
C GLU A 298 8.33 18.86 -7.82
N ILE A 299 7.03 18.59 -7.67
CA ILE A 299 5.97 19.49 -8.18
C ILE A 299 5.70 20.69 -7.26
N SER A 300 5.95 20.58 -5.96
CA SER A 300 5.58 21.60 -4.95
C SER A 300 6.10 23.01 -5.27
N PRO A 301 7.37 23.21 -5.67
CA PRO A 301 7.88 24.54 -6.02
C PRO A 301 7.15 25.16 -7.22
N MET A 302 6.72 24.33 -8.19
CA MET A 302 6.00 24.80 -9.38
C MET A 302 4.55 25.15 -9.03
N LEU A 303 3.89 24.42 -8.15
CA LEU A 303 2.51 24.69 -7.72
C LEU A 303 2.36 26.09 -7.09
N GLY A 304 3.35 26.52 -6.30
CA GLY A 304 3.38 27.86 -5.73
C GLY A 304 3.40 28.98 -6.78
N LEU A 305 3.91 28.71 -7.98
CA LEU A 305 3.95 29.64 -9.12
C LEU A 305 2.72 29.52 -10.03
N CYS A 306 1.98 28.41 -9.95
CA CYS A 306 0.85 28.11 -10.82
C CYS A 306 -0.48 28.76 -10.37
N ILE A 307 -0.51 29.33 -9.17
CA ILE A 307 -1.71 29.90 -8.54
C ILE A 307 -1.92 31.40 -8.83
N GLN A 308 -0.85 32.12 -9.21
CA GLN A 308 -0.92 33.53 -9.57
C GLN A 308 -0.44 33.70 -11.01
N ALA A 309 -1.23 34.37 -11.84
CA ALA A 309 -0.84 34.70 -13.20
C ALA A 309 0.38 35.63 -13.17
N PRO A 310 1.49 35.30 -13.87
CA PRO A 310 2.60 36.22 -14.00
C PRO A 310 2.15 37.57 -14.54
N ARG A 311 2.31 38.62 -13.73
CA ARG A 311 1.97 39.98 -14.12
C ARG A 311 3.13 40.50 -14.97
N ALA A 312 2.88 40.74 -16.25
CA ALA A 312 3.80 41.52 -17.07
C ALA A 312 4.04 42.86 -16.35
N SER A 313 5.28 43.12 -15.95
CA SER A 313 5.66 44.38 -15.34
C SER A 313 5.21 45.52 -16.26
N ARG A 314 4.48 46.50 -15.71
CA ARG A 314 3.93 47.67 -16.41
C ARG A 314 5.03 48.62 -16.98
N ALA A 315 6.20 48.11 -17.32
CA ALA A 315 7.36 48.89 -17.76
C ALA A 315 7.51 49.00 -19.28
N SER A 316 6.70 48.31 -20.10
CA SER A 316 6.79 48.42 -21.57
C SER A 316 5.46 48.81 -22.20
N LEU A 317 5.08 50.06 -22.00
CA LEU A 317 4.11 50.76 -22.84
C LEU A 317 4.83 51.30 -24.09
N VAL A 318 5.41 50.42 -24.91
CA VAL A 318 5.85 50.79 -26.27
C VAL A 318 4.93 50.12 -27.28
N LYS A 319 4.17 50.99 -27.95
CA LYS A 319 3.13 50.72 -28.95
C LYS A 319 3.77 50.05 -30.17
N GLY A 320 3.43 48.79 -30.49
CA GLY A 320 3.84 48.22 -31.79
C GLY A 320 3.57 46.75 -32.09
N SER A 321 3.66 45.81 -31.14
CA SER A 321 3.58 44.37 -31.44
C SER A 321 2.72 43.59 -30.44
N ARG A 322 1.39 43.78 -30.49
CA ARG A 322 0.47 43.25 -29.46
C ARG A 322 0.13 41.75 -29.61
N SER A 323 0.17 41.17 -30.81
CA SER A 323 -0.26 39.78 -31.00
C SER A 323 0.86 38.78 -30.65
N GLN A 324 2.08 39.04 -31.08
CA GLN A 324 3.21 38.14 -30.88
C GLN A 324 3.81 38.23 -29.47
N ALA A 325 3.84 39.44 -28.88
CA ALA A 325 4.23 39.62 -27.48
C ALA A 325 3.22 39.01 -26.50
N ASN A 326 1.91 39.05 -26.82
CA ASN A 326 0.89 38.39 -26.00
C ASN A 326 0.97 36.87 -26.09
N ALA A 327 1.28 36.29 -27.25
CA ALA A 327 1.47 34.85 -27.41
C ALA A 327 2.70 34.35 -26.64
N VAL A 328 3.83 35.06 -26.71
CA VAL A 328 5.05 34.73 -25.94
C VAL A 328 4.85 34.94 -24.44
N ALA A 329 4.12 35.99 -24.03
CA ALA A 329 3.73 36.18 -22.65
C ALA A 329 2.82 35.04 -22.17
N GLN A 330 1.80 34.63 -22.94
CA GLN A 330 0.94 33.47 -22.64
C GLN A 330 1.74 32.16 -22.55
N GLN A 331 2.72 31.96 -23.42
CA GLN A 331 3.59 30.79 -23.39
C GLN A 331 4.45 30.75 -22.12
N ALA A 332 4.89 31.90 -21.62
CA ALA A 332 5.58 32.02 -20.34
C ALA A 332 4.63 31.81 -19.13
N LEU A 333 3.35 32.19 -19.24
CA LEU A 333 2.34 31.92 -18.21
C LEU A 333 2.19 30.40 -17.98
N ILE A 334 2.08 29.62 -19.07
CA ILE A 334 1.77 28.18 -19.01
C ILE A 334 3.01 27.31 -18.75
N ALA A 335 4.22 27.87 -18.81
CA ALA A 335 5.47 27.12 -18.69
C ALA A 335 5.59 26.32 -17.38
N HIS A 336 5.12 26.85 -16.25
CA HIS A 336 5.14 26.12 -14.97
C HIS A 336 4.19 24.91 -14.98
N TRP A 337 3.01 25.05 -15.57
CA TRP A 337 2.06 23.95 -15.75
C TRP A 337 2.63 22.87 -16.68
N GLN A 338 3.27 23.26 -17.78
CA GLN A 338 3.96 22.32 -18.68
C GLN A 338 5.11 21.59 -18.00
N SER A 339 5.82 22.26 -17.09
CA SER A 339 6.85 21.61 -16.26
C SER A 339 6.24 20.52 -15.37
N ILE A 340 5.11 20.81 -14.71
CA ILE A 340 4.37 19.80 -13.92
C ILE A 340 3.96 18.63 -14.80
N VAL A 341 3.34 18.89 -15.96
CA VAL A 341 2.95 17.84 -16.92
C VAL A 341 4.15 17.01 -17.38
N LYS A 342 5.31 17.63 -17.61
CA LYS A 342 6.55 16.93 -17.95
C LYS A 342 7.02 16.01 -16.81
N ILE A 343 6.97 16.48 -15.56
CA ILE A 343 7.32 15.68 -14.38
C ILE A 343 6.37 14.47 -14.28
N LEU A 344 5.06 14.68 -14.35
CA LEU A 344 4.05 13.61 -14.33
C LEU A 344 4.32 12.56 -15.42
N ASN A 345 4.62 13.02 -16.64
CA ASN A 345 4.98 12.16 -17.76
C ASN A 345 6.26 11.35 -17.52
N ASN A 346 7.27 11.95 -16.90
CA ASN A 346 8.52 11.25 -16.59
C ASN A 346 8.27 10.12 -15.58
N TYR A 347 7.52 10.38 -14.50
CA TYR A 347 7.17 9.34 -13.53
C TYR A 347 6.33 8.23 -14.17
N LEU A 348 5.34 8.58 -15.00
CA LEU A 348 4.55 7.58 -15.70
C LEU A 348 5.43 6.71 -16.61
N LYS A 349 6.39 7.29 -17.34
CA LYS A 349 7.34 6.55 -18.17
C LYS A 349 8.21 5.61 -17.33
N THR A 350 8.77 6.08 -16.22
CA THR A 350 9.60 5.26 -15.32
C THR A 350 8.82 4.09 -14.73
N LEU A 351 7.60 4.34 -14.24
CA LEU A 351 6.72 3.31 -13.67
C LEU A 351 6.34 2.26 -14.72
N ARG A 352 6.05 2.68 -15.96
CA ARG A 352 5.71 1.78 -17.07
C ARG A 352 6.92 0.98 -17.57
N ALA A 353 8.09 1.59 -17.66
CA ALA A 353 9.33 0.91 -18.05
C ALA A 353 9.70 -0.22 -17.07
N ASN A 354 9.32 -0.06 -15.79
CA ASN A 354 9.50 -1.05 -14.74
C ASN A 354 8.27 -1.95 -14.52
N TYR A 355 7.31 -1.96 -15.46
CA TYR A 355 6.13 -2.82 -15.43
C TYR A 355 5.34 -2.74 -14.11
N VAL A 356 5.36 -1.58 -13.43
CA VAL A 356 4.59 -1.41 -12.19
C VAL A 356 3.11 -1.63 -12.50
N PRO A 357 2.39 -2.45 -11.70
CA PRO A 357 0.98 -2.75 -11.95
C PRO A 357 0.15 -1.47 -12.16
N PRO A 358 -0.64 -1.35 -13.24
CA PRO A 358 -1.40 -0.13 -13.53
C PRO A 358 -2.28 0.33 -12.38
N PHE A 359 -2.81 -0.59 -11.57
CA PHE A 359 -3.54 -0.29 -10.34
C PHE A 359 -2.75 0.59 -9.37
N LEU A 360 -1.49 0.24 -9.09
CA LEU A 360 -0.63 1.02 -8.19
C LEU A 360 -0.27 2.37 -8.81
N VAL A 361 0.00 2.40 -10.12
CA VAL A 361 0.29 3.64 -10.86
C VAL A 361 -0.89 4.61 -10.78
N ARG A 362 -2.13 4.14 -10.99
CA ARG A 362 -3.34 4.96 -10.81
C ARG A 362 -3.42 5.56 -9.42
N LYS A 363 -3.17 4.75 -8.38
CA LYS A 363 -3.21 5.20 -6.98
C LYS A 363 -2.19 6.32 -6.71
N VAL A 364 -0.97 6.22 -7.24
CA VAL A 364 0.02 7.31 -7.16
C VAL A 364 -0.55 8.59 -7.73
N PHE A 365 -1.02 8.59 -8.97
CA PHE A 365 -1.51 9.81 -9.62
C PHE A 365 -2.80 10.37 -9.02
N THR A 366 -3.71 9.52 -8.52
CA THR A 366 -4.87 9.97 -7.74
C THR A 366 -4.43 10.77 -6.51
N GLN A 367 -3.47 10.26 -5.72
CA GLN A 367 -2.98 11.00 -4.55
C GLN A 367 -2.23 12.28 -4.92
N ILE A 368 -1.50 12.29 -6.03
CA ILE A 368 -0.83 13.50 -6.52
C ILE A 368 -1.84 14.56 -6.95
N PHE A 369 -2.91 14.18 -7.65
CA PHE A 369 -3.95 15.12 -8.05
C PHE A 369 -4.75 15.64 -6.84
N SER A 370 -4.99 14.80 -5.84
CA SER A 370 -5.55 15.22 -4.55
C SER A 370 -4.63 16.23 -3.85
N PHE A 371 -3.33 15.97 -3.80
CA PHE A 371 -2.35 16.91 -3.26
C PHE A 371 -2.34 18.25 -4.01
N VAL A 372 -2.34 18.23 -5.35
CA VAL A 372 -2.44 19.44 -6.17
C VAL A 372 -3.72 20.22 -5.85
N ASN A 373 -4.85 19.52 -5.72
CA ASN A 373 -6.12 20.13 -5.32
C ASN A 373 -6.00 20.84 -3.97
N VAL A 374 -5.48 20.16 -2.95
CA VAL A 374 -5.27 20.72 -1.60
C VAL A 374 -4.38 21.96 -1.65
N GLN A 375 -3.22 21.87 -2.31
CA GLN A 375 -2.25 22.96 -2.38
C GLN A 375 -2.82 24.22 -3.04
N LEU A 376 -3.44 24.06 -4.22
CA LEU A 376 -3.97 25.20 -4.97
C LEU A 376 -5.21 25.78 -4.29
N PHE A 377 -6.11 24.93 -3.81
CA PHE A 377 -7.36 25.37 -3.19
C PHE A 377 -7.12 26.06 -1.84
N ASN A 378 -6.26 25.51 -0.99
CA ASN A 378 -5.90 26.17 0.28
C ASN A 378 -5.17 27.49 0.00
N SER A 379 -4.29 27.53 -0.99
CA SER A 379 -3.62 28.77 -1.41
C SER A 379 -4.60 29.85 -1.89
N LEU A 380 -5.68 29.46 -2.57
CA LEU A 380 -6.76 30.36 -3.00
C LEU A 380 -7.55 30.88 -1.79
N LEU A 381 -7.90 30.00 -0.84
CA LEU A 381 -8.69 30.33 0.34
C LEU A 381 -7.97 31.19 1.38
N LEU A 382 -6.64 31.19 1.37
CA LEU A 382 -5.80 31.92 2.33
C LEU A 382 -5.31 33.28 1.82
N ARG A 383 -5.34 33.52 0.50
CA ARG A 383 -4.67 34.67 -0.12
C ARG A 383 -5.59 35.44 -1.05
N ARG A 384 -5.95 36.66 -0.63
CA ARG A 384 -6.88 37.53 -1.37
C ARG A 384 -6.40 37.83 -2.79
N GLU A 385 -5.09 38.00 -2.98
CA GLU A 385 -4.51 38.32 -4.27
C GLU A 385 -4.63 37.19 -5.31
N CYS A 386 -4.99 35.97 -4.89
CA CYS A 386 -5.25 34.83 -5.77
C CYS A 386 -6.71 34.79 -6.27
N CYS A 387 -7.63 35.44 -5.57
CA CYS A 387 -9.06 35.48 -5.90
C CYS A 387 -9.37 36.59 -6.90
N SER A 388 -8.84 36.49 -8.13
CA SER A 388 -9.17 37.43 -9.22
C SER A 388 -9.67 36.74 -10.48
N PHE A 389 -10.27 37.50 -11.40
CA PHE A 389 -10.72 36.95 -12.69
C PHE A 389 -9.53 36.41 -13.49
N SER A 390 -8.45 37.19 -13.61
CA SER A 390 -7.27 36.79 -14.40
C SER A 390 -6.58 35.55 -13.83
N ASN A 391 -6.47 35.44 -12.49
CA ASN A 391 -5.92 34.25 -11.84
C ASN A 391 -6.84 33.04 -12.03
N GLY A 392 -8.17 33.24 -11.96
CA GLY A 392 -9.14 32.19 -12.26
C GLY A 392 -8.98 31.65 -13.68
N GLU A 393 -8.84 32.52 -14.68
CA GLU A 393 -8.57 32.11 -16.07
C GLU A 393 -7.24 31.36 -16.18
N PHE A 394 -6.19 31.87 -15.53
CA PHE A 394 -4.86 31.29 -15.58
C PHE A 394 -4.82 29.87 -14.99
N VAL A 395 -5.35 29.69 -13.78
CA VAL A 395 -5.41 28.37 -13.14
C VAL A 395 -6.32 27.44 -13.94
N LYS A 396 -7.46 27.93 -14.45
CA LYS A 396 -8.37 27.13 -15.29
C LYS A 396 -7.69 26.62 -16.55
N ALA A 397 -6.87 27.44 -17.23
CA ALA A 397 -6.08 27.02 -18.37
C ALA A 397 -5.03 25.97 -17.98
N GLY A 398 -4.34 26.15 -16.86
CA GLY A 398 -3.38 25.16 -16.35
C GLY A 398 -4.00 23.82 -15.96
N LEU A 399 -5.21 23.84 -15.36
CA LEU A 399 -5.97 22.62 -15.06
C LEU A 399 -6.38 21.87 -16.35
N ALA A 400 -6.62 22.57 -17.46
CA ALA A 400 -6.89 21.93 -18.75
C ALA A 400 -5.67 21.15 -19.29
N GLU A 401 -4.45 21.61 -19.00
CA GLU A 401 -3.23 20.84 -19.33
C GLU A 401 -3.15 19.53 -18.52
N LEU A 402 -3.56 19.56 -17.25
CA LEU A 402 -3.65 18.35 -16.43
C LEU A 402 -4.77 17.40 -16.91
N GLU A 403 -5.91 17.94 -17.34
CA GLU A 403 -6.98 17.16 -17.95
C GLU A 403 -6.51 16.45 -19.22
N GLN A 404 -5.80 17.18 -20.10
CA GLN A 404 -5.22 16.63 -21.32
C GLN A 404 -4.16 15.57 -21.03
N TRP A 405 -3.39 15.73 -19.95
CA TRP A 405 -2.46 14.71 -19.48
C TRP A 405 -3.21 13.43 -19.06
N CYS A 406 -4.31 13.53 -18.30
CA CYS A 406 -5.13 12.38 -17.93
C CYS A 406 -5.65 11.62 -19.16
N VAL A 407 -6.14 12.33 -20.18
CA VAL A 407 -6.56 11.73 -21.45
C VAL A 407 -5.40 10.97 -22.12
N SER A 408 -4.22 11.58 -22.15
CA SER A 408 -3.03 11.00 -22.77
C SER A 408 -2.49 9.78 -21.99
N ALA A 409 -2.59 9.80 -20.66
CA ALA A 409 -2.22 8.70 -19.78
C ALA A 409 -3.25 7.55 -19.81
N THR A 410 -4.45 7.79 -20.37
CA THR A 410 -5.57 6.84 -20.50
C THR A 410 -6.19 6.40 -19.17
N GLU A 411 -7.38 5.81 -19.23
CA GLU A 411 -8.07 5.25 -18.05
C GLU A 411 -7.22 4.21 -17.31
N GLU A 412 -6.34 3.49 -18.03
CA GLU A 412 -5.44 2.48 -17.47
C GLU A 412 -4.52 3.06 -16.40
N TYR A 413 -3.96 4.26 -16.58
CA TYR A 413 -2.98 4.84 -15.67
C TYR A 413 -3.43 6.10 -14.95
N ALA A 414 -4.35 6.88 -15.53
CA ALA A 414 -4.92 8.05 -14.86
C ALA A 414 -6.12 7.69 -13.97
N GLY A 415 -6.95 6.72 -14.38
CA GLY A 415 -8.19 6.37 -13.69
C GLY A 415 -9.03 7.60 -13.35
N THR A 416 -9.42 7.72 -12.07
CA THR A 416 -10.24 8.82 -11.54
C THR A 416 -9.42 10.02 -11.03
N ALA A 417 -8.13 10.13 -11.36
CA ALA A 417 -7.28 11.20 -10.84
C ALA A 417 -7.85 12.61 -11.12
N TRP A 418 -8.52 12.81 -12.25
CA TRP A 418 -9.13 14.09 -12.61
C TRP A 418 -10.24 14.55 -11.63
N ASP A 419 -10.92 13.60 -10.99
CA ASP A 419 -12.00 13.88 -10.05
C ASP A 419 -11.49 14.42 -8.70
N GLU A 420 -10.21 14.23 -8.40
CA GLU A 420 -9.58 14.75 -7.19
C GLU A 420 -9.40 16.28 -7.24
N LEU A 421 -9.34 16.87 -8.43
CA LEU A 421 -9.20 18.32 -8.64
C LEU A 421 -10.52 19.09 -8.48
N ARG A 422 -11.60 18.44 -8.03
CA ARG A 422 -12.96 19.00 -8.00
C ARG A 422 -13.08 20.32 -7.24
N HIS A 423 -12.39 20.50 -6.11
CA HIS A 423 -12.52 21.73 -5.30
C HIS A 423 -11.91 22.94 -6.03
N ILE A 424 -10.65 22.82 -6.48
CA ILE A 424 -10.00 23.90 -7.22
C ILE A 424 -10.71 24.18 -8.53
N ARG A 425 -11.17 23.14 -9.26
CA ARG A 425 -11.93 23.28 -10.52
C ARG A 425 -13.21 24.08 -10.34
N GLN A 426 -14.02 23.75 -9.33
CA GLN A 426 -15.25 24.51 -9.03
C GLN A 426 -14.94 25.93 -8.59
N ALA A 427 -13.94 26.12 -7.72
CA ALA A 427 -13.54 27.46 -7.25
C ALA A 427 -13.11 28.39 -8.39
N VAL A 428 -12.20 27.94 -9.26
CA VAL A 428 -11.74 28.78 -10.39
C VAL A 428 -12.80 28.90 -11.47
N GLY A 429 -13.63 27.88 -11.66
CA GLY A 429 -14.82 27.92 -12.50
C GLY A 429 -15.78 29.02 -12.07
N PHE A 430 -16.00 29.18 -10.77
CA PHE A 430 -16.82 30.23 -10.18
C PHE A 430 -16.19 31.63 -10.30
N LEU A 431 -14.87 31.76 -10.10
CA LEU A 431 -14.15 33.03 -10.24
C LEU A 431 -14.29 33.66 -11.63
N VAL A 432 -14.32 32.84 -12.69
CA VAL A 432 -14.39 33.29 -14.09
C VAL A 432 -15.81 33.55 -14.60
N ILE A 433 -16.84 33.42 -13.76
CA ILE A 433 -18.22 33.76 -14.16
C ILE A 433 -18.37 35.28 -14.24
N HIS A 434 -18.82 35.83 -15.37
CA HIS A 434 -19.01 37.29 -15.47
C HIS A 434 -20.20 37.81 -14.66
N GLN A 435 -21.31 37.06 -14.63
CA GLN A 435 -22.58 37.52 -14.04
C GLN A 435 -22.81 36.96 -12.63
N LYS A 436 -21.77 36.88 -11.78
CA LYS A 436 -21.87 36.45 -10.36
C LYS A 436 -22.96 37.19 -9.56
N PRO A 437 -23.19 38.52 -9.72
CA PRO A 437 -24.23 39.23 -8.98
C PRO A 437 -25.66 38.71 -9.24
N LYS A 438 -25.89 38.06 -10.39
CA LYS A 438 -27.20 37.53 -10.76
C LYS A 438 -27.44 36.10 -10.27
N LYS A 439 -26.41 35.46 -9.70
CA LYS A 439 -26.49 34.08 -9.24
C LYS A 439 -27.12 34.02 -7.85
N THR A 440 -28.07 33.12 -7.69
CA THR A 440 -28.68 32.87 -6.37
C THR A 440 -27.81 31.95 -5.53
N LEU A 441 -27.98 31.95 -4.21
CA LEU A 441 -27.25 31.02 -3.33
C LEU A 441 -27.49 29.56 -3.73
N ASN A 442 -28.72 29.21 -4.09
CA ASN A 442 -29.08 27.85 -4.49
C ASN A 442 -28.42 27.42 -5.81
N GLU A 443 -28.34 28.31 -6.81
CA GLU A 443 -27.58 28.03 -8.04
C GLU A 443 -26.09 27.84 -7.74
N ILE A 444 -25.51 28.66 -6.85
CA ILE A 444 -24.10 28.56 -6.47
C ILE A 444 -23.82 27.22 -5.79
N THR A 445 -24.64 26.82 -4.82
CA THR A 445 -24.39 25.63 -3.99
C THR A 445 -24.81 24.32 -4.65
N LYS A 446 -25.80 24.31 -5.56
CA LYS A 446 -26.28 23.05 -6.17
C LYS A 446 -25.80 22.81 -7.59
N GLU A 447 -25.55 23.87 -8.35
CA GLU A 447 -25.21 23.75 -9.78
C GLU A 447 -23.75 24.09 -10.05
N LEU A 448 -23.24 25.18 -9.48
CA LEU A 448 -21.89 25.66 -9.80
C LEU A 448 -20.80 25.00 -8.94
N CYS A 449 -21.03 24.92 -7.63
CA CYS A 449 -20.04 24.51 -6.64
C CYS A 449 -20.58 23.51 -5.61
N PRO A 450 -21.14 22.36 -6.01
CA PRO A 450 -21.75 21.39 -5.09
C PRO A 450 -20.79 20.72 -4.12
N VAL A 451 -19.48 20.85 -4.32
CA VAL A 451 -18.46 20.26 -3.45
C VAL A 451 -17.96 21.26 -2.40
N LEU A 452 -18.14 22.56 -2.63
CA LEU A 452 -17.63 23.61 -1.74
C LEU A 452 -18.59 23.87 -0.57
N SER A 453 -18.06 23.93 0.65
CA SER A 453 -18.86 24.30 1.82
C SER A 453 -19.27 25.78 1.79
N ILE A 454 -20.30 26.15 2.54
CA ILE A 454 -20.76 27.55 2.64
C ILE A 454 -19.61 28.45 3.14
N GLN A 455 -18.80 27.98 4.09
CA GLN A 455 -17.65 28.72 4.60
C GLN A 455 -16.57 28.98 3.53
N GLN A 456 -16.30 28.00 2.67
CA GLN A 456 -15.36 28.15 1.56
C GLN A 456 -15.91 29.12 0.51
N LEU A 457 -17.18 29.00 0.14
CA LEU A 457 -17.87 29.89 -0.80
C LEU A 457 -17.89 31.33 -0.30
N TYR A 458 -18.20 31.54 0.98
CA TYR A 458 -18.17 32.86 1.62
C TYR A 458 -16.77 33.49 1.53
N ARG A 459 -15.73 32.72 1.84
CA ARG A 459 -14.34 33.18 1.74
C ARG A 459 -13.95 33.57 0.31
N ILE A 460 -14.21 32.71 -0.67
CA ILE A 460 -13.92 33.00 -2.08
C ILE A 460 -14.67 34.25 -2.53
N SER A 461 -15.95 34.35 -2.22
CA SER A 461 -16.82 35.46 -2.64
C SER A 461 -16.41 36.79 -2.02
N THR A 462 -16.00 36.81 -0.75
CA THR A 462 -15.58 38.04 -0.06
C THR A 462 -14.16 38.47 -0.40
N MET A 463 -13.28 37.54 -0.77
CA MET A 463 -11.92 37.86 -1.24
C MET A 463 -11.86 38.26 -2.70
N TYR A 464 -12.87 37.91 -3.51
CA TYR A 464 -12.89 38.16 -4.94
C TYR A 464 -12.73 39.64 -5.30
N TRP A 465 -11.94 39.91 -6.33
CA TRP A 465 -11.93 41.19 -7.03
C TRP A 465 -11.65 40.99 -8.53
N ASP A 466 -12.29 41.79 -9.39
CA ASP A 466 -12.01 41.71 -10.84
C ASP A 466 -10.93 42.71 -11.24
N ASP A 467 -9.88 42.19 -11.86
CA ASP A 467 -8.69 42.90 -12.31
C ASP A 467 -8.63 43.13 -13.83
N LYS A 468 -9.62 42.63 -14.58
CA LYS A 468 -9.64 42.62 -16.05
C LYS A 468 -10.88 43.28 -16.64
N TYR A 469 -12.06 42.95 -16.14
CA TYR A 469 -13.35 43.37 -16.73
C TYR A 469 -14.20 44.25 -15.81
N GLY A 470 -13.78 44.47 -14.56
CA GLY A 470 -14.52 45.26 -13.58
C GLY A 470 -15.85 44.61 -13.14
N THR A 471 -16.00 43.30 -13.30
CA THR A 471 -17.15 42.55 -12.79
C THR A 471 -17.18 42.54 -11.26
N HIS A 472 -18.38 42.46 -10.72
CA HIS A 472 -18.59 42.40 -9.27
C HIS A 472 -18.60 40.96 -8.76
N SER A 473 -18.43 40.81 -7.45
CA SER A 473 -18.67 39.55 -6.74
C SER A 473 -20.17 39.20 -6.71
N VAL A 474 -20.56 38.17 -5.98
CA VAL A 474 -21.97 37.86 -5.71
C VAL A 474 -22.68 39.02 -5.00
N SER A 475 -24.01 39.02 -5.04
CA SER A 475 -24.82 40.06 -4.40
C SER A 475 -24.66 40.07 -2.87
N SER A 476 -24.90 41.24 -2.25
CA SER A 476 -24.87 41.39 -0.79
C SER A 476 -25.85 40.45 -0.10
N ASP A 477 -27.00 40.18 -0.71
CA ASP A 477 -28.00 39.25 -0.20
C ASP A 477 -27.43 37.84 -0.09
N VAL A 478 -26.74 37.35 -1.12
CA VAL A 478 -26.08 36.03 -1.11
C VAL A 478 -25.02 35.95 -0.01
N ILE A 479 -24.18 36.99 0.14
CA ILE A 479 -23.18 37.06 1.22
C ILE A 479 -23.86 37.01 2.61
N SER A 480 -24.98 37.71 2.77
CA SER A 480 -25.73 37.72 4.03
C SER A 480 -26.33 36.34 4.35
N SER A 481 -26.91 35.66 3.35
CA SER A 481 -27.45 34.31 3.50
C SER A 481 -26.37 33.29 3.84
N MET A 482 -25.19 33.38 3.21
CA MET A 482 -24.04 32.52 3.57
C MET A 482 -23.62 32.73 5.03
N ARG A 483 -23.59 33.97 5.52
CA ARG A 483 -23.25 34.27 6.93
C ARG A 483 -24.24 33.66 7.92
N ILE A 484 -25.54 33.72 7.61
CA ILE A 484 -26.59 33.13 8.45
C ILE A 484 -26.41 31.61 8.50
N GLN A 485 -26.29 30.94 7.35
CA GLN A 485 -26.11 29.49 7.29
C GLN A 485 -24.83 29.01 8.00
N MET A 486 -23.71 29.74 7.89
CA MET A 486 -22.49 29.41 8.63
C MET A 486 -22.67 29.47 10.15
N THR A 487 -23.48 30.41 10.64
CA THR A 487 -23.76 30.55 12.07
C THR A 487 -24.64 29.39 12.57
N GLU A 488 -25.61 28.97 11.75
CA GLU A 488 -26.47 27.81 12.01
C GLU A 488 -25.70 26.48 11.99
N GLU A 489 -24.77 26.29 11.05
CA GLU A 489 -23.91 25.09 10.94
C GLU A 489 -22.91 25.00 12.11
N SER A 490 -22.35 26.13 12.54
CA SER A 490 -21.38 26.18 13.65
C SER A 490 -21.97 25.76 15.00
N ASN A 491 -23.29 25.85 15.15
CA ASN A 491 -24.00 25.41 16.35
C ASN A 491 -24.29 23.90 16.36
N ASN A 492 -24.08 23.17 15.25
CA ASN A 492 -24.57 21.81 15.07
C ASN A 492 -23.54 20.67 14.88
N ALA A 493 -22.28 20.86 14.45
CA ALA A 493 -21.31 19.73 14.42
C ALA A 493 -19.82 20.03 14.16
N VAL A 494 -18.95 19.37 14.96
CA VAL A 494 -17.85 18.41 14.65
C VAL A 494 -16.79 18.67 13.56
N SER A 495 -16.89 19.66 12.67
CA SER A 495 -15.72 20.03 11.83
C SER A 495 -15.69 21.52 11.51
N SER A 496 -14.77 22.23 12.15
CA SER A 496 -14.58 23.67 12.03
C SER A 496 -13.58 24.07 10.92
N SER A 497 -12.98 23.09 10.22
CA SER A 497 -11.94 23.36 9.24
C SER A 497 -12.53 23.61 7.84
N PHE A 498 -12.26 24.80 7.30
CA PHE A 498 -12.58 25.14 5.91
C PHE A 498 -11.45 24.81 4.93
N LEU A 499 -10.28 24.39 5.44
CA LEU A 499 -9.15 23.96 4.64
C LEU A 499 -9.25 22.46 4.34
N LEU A 500 -8.66 22.04 3.24
CA LEU A 500 -8.52 20.64 2.90
C LEU A 500 -7.25 20.07 3.54
N ASP A 501 -7.34 18.83 4.02
CA ASP A 501 -6.20 18.08 4.53
C ASP A 501 -5.60 17.19 3.43
N ASP A 502 -4.28 17.02 3.43
CA ASP A 502 -3.57 16.11 2.54
C ASP A 502 -3.47 14.72 3.18
N ASP A 503 -4.34 13.79 2.78
CA ASP A 503 -4.31 12.42 3.26
C ASP A 503 -3.14 11.65 2.62
N SER A 504 -2.12 11.36 3.44
CA SER A 504 -0.94 10.60 3.05
C SER A 504 -1.03 9.12 3.43
N SER A 505 -2.21 8.62 3.82
CA SER A 505 -2.46 7.20 4.04
C SER A 505 -2.25 6.36 2.78
N ILE A 506 -2.12 5.04 2.93
CA ILE A 506 -2.00 4.11 1.80
C ILE A 506 -3.40 3.85 1.23
N PRO A 507 -3.66 4.12 -0.06
CA PRO A 507 -5.02 4.12 -0.62
C PRO A 507 -5.47 2.76 -1.18
N PHE A 508 -4.88 1.65 -0.70
CA PHE A 508 -5.16 0.29 -1.16
C PHE A 508 -4.86 -0.75 -0.08
N SER A 509 -5.52 -1.89 -0.17
CA SER A 509 -5.23 -3.09 0.62
C SER A 509 -4.52 -4.16 -0.23
N ILE A 510 -3.99 -5.19 0.42
CA ILE A 510 -3.42 -6.36 -0.26
C ILE A 510 -4.49 -7.06 -1.15
N ASP A 511 -5.74 -7.08 -0.70
CA ASP A 511 -6.83 -7.69 -1.45
C ASP A 511 -7.15 -6.92 -2.73
N ASP A 512 -6.99 -5.59 -2.74
CA ASP A 512 -7.18 -4.78 -3.94
C ASP A 512 -6.08 -5.04 -4.98
N ILE A 513 -4.84 -5.24 -4.53
CA ILE A 513 -3.72 -5.66 -5.37
C ILE A 513 -4.02 -7.04 -5.97
N SER A 514 -4.49 -7.98 -5.15
CA SER A 514 -4.81 -9.35 -5.58
C SER A 514 -5.90 -9.40 -6.66
N LYS A 515 -6.96 -8.62 -6.48
CA LYS A 515 -8.08 -8.54 -7.44
C LYS A 515 -7.71 -7.85 -8.75
N SER A 516 -6.74 -6.95 -8.73
CA SER A 516 -6.38 -6.12 -9.89
C SER A 516 -5.26 -6.72 -10.75
N MET A 517 -4.40 -7.58 -10.19
CA MET A 517 -3.29 -8.18 -10.93
C MET A 517 -3.71 -9.47 -11.65
N GLN A 518 -3.35 -9.57 -12.93
CA GLN A 518 -3.60 -10.76 -13.76
C GLN A 518 -2.92 -12.01 -13.18
N GLN A 519 -3.37 -13.19 -13.61
CA GLN A 519 -2.75 -14.45 -13.23
C GLN A 519 -1.34 -14.52 -13.83
N ILE A 520 -0.33 -14.70 -12.98
CA ILE A 520 1.08 -14.71 -13.40
C ILE A 520 1.46 -16.16 -13.61
N ASP A 521 1.71 -16.54 -14.86
CA ASP A 521 2.41 -17.78 -15.14
C ASP A 521 3.90 -17.57 -14.86
N ILE A 522 4.47 -18.43 -14.02
CA ILE A 522 5.86 -18.37 -13.56
C ILE A 522 6.70 -19.44 -14.28
N ALA A 523 6.09 -20.32 -15.09
CA ALA A 523 6.79 -21.44 -15.72
C ALA A 523 7.89 -20.99 -16.69
N ASP A 524 7.66 -19.90 -17.44
CA ASP A 524 8.51 -19.52 -18.58
C ASP A 524 9.65 -18.52 -18.29
N ILE A 525 10.07 -18.34 -17.03
CA ILE A 525 11.16 -17.41 -16.71
C ILE A 525 12.48 -18.18 -16.65
N ASP A 526 13.36 -17.89 -17.61
CA ASP A 526 14.71 -18.45 -17.67
C ASP A 526 15.55 -17.98 -16.47
N PRO A 527 16.31 -18.89 -15.81
CA PRO A 527 17.13 -18.53 -14.66
C PRO A 527 18.30 -17.61 -15.06
N PRO A 528 18.65 -16.62 -14.20
CA PRO A 528 19.82 -15.77 -14.41
C PRO A 528 21.12 -16.55 -14.55
N PRO A 529 22.14 -16.02 -15.27
CA PRO A 529 23.40 -16.73 -15.52
C PRO A 529 24.09 -17.22 -14.25
N LEU A 530 24.09 -16.41 -13.19
CA LEU A 530 24.74 -16.73 -11.91
C LEU A 530 24.22 -18.00 -11.23
N VAL A 531 22.93 -18.32 -11.41
CA VAL A 531 22.31 -19.49 -10.80
C VAL A 531 22.14 -20.65 -11.79
N ARG A 532 22.19 -20.38 -13.10
CA ARG A 532 21.99 -21.38 -14.17
C ARG A 532 23.01 -22.52 -14.13
N GLU A 533 24.26 -22.22 -13.78
CA GLU A 533 25.36 -23.18 -13.77
C GLU A 533 25.47 -23.96 -12.45
N ASN A 534 24.68 -23.58 -11.43
CA ASN A 534 24.75 -24.21 -10.11
C ASN A 534 23.75 -25.38 -10.00
N SER A 535 24.26 -26.56 -9.64
CA SER A 535 23.47 -27.78 -9.43
C SER A 535 22.29 -27.62 -8.44
N GLY A 536 22.39 -26.68 -7.49
CA GLY A 536 21.35 -26.36 -6.52
C GLY A 536 20.10 -25.68 -7.10
N PHE A 537 20.16 -25.22 -8.36
CA PHE A 537 19.11 -24.44 -9.02
C PHE A 537 18.53 -25.11 -10.27
N VAL A 538 18.84 -26.38 -10.53
CA VAL A 538 18.33 -27.14 -11.69
C VAL A 538 16.80 -27.19 -11.74
N PHE A 539 16.13 -27.12 -10.58
CA PHE A 539 14.67 -27.05 -10.49
C PHE A 539 14.07 -25.83 -11.21
N LEU A 540 14.84 -24.76 -11.42
CA LEU A 540 14.39 -23.58 -12.17
C LEU A 540 14.28 -23.82 -13.69
N LEU A 541 14.96 -24.85 -14.21
CA LEU A 541 14.99 -25.19 -15.64
C LEU A 541 13.88 -26.16 -16.05
N GLN A 542 13.17 -26.77 -15.09
CA GLN A 542 12.07 -27.68 -15.37
C GLN A 542 10.86 -26.86 -15.87
N ARG A 543 10.60 -26.91 -17.17
CA ARG A 543 9.41 -26.29 -17.80
C ARG A 543 8.19 -27.19 -17.53
N ALA A 544 7.03 -26.56 -17.34
CA ALA A 544 5.77 -27.27 -17.36
C ALA A 544 5.53 -27.76 -18.80
N GLU A 545 5.44 -29.08 -19.00
CA GLU A 545 4.92 -29.68 -20.23
C GLU A 545 3.40 -29.63 -20.27
#